data_AF-A0A3D3ZW26-F1
#
_entry.id   AF-A0A3D3ZW26-F1
#
_cell.length_a   1.000
_cell.length_b   1.000
_cell.length_c   1.000
_cell.angle_alpha   90.00
_cell.angle_beta   90.00
_cell.angle_gamma   90.00
#
_symmetry.space_group_name_H-M   'P 1'
#
loop_
_entity.id
_entity.type
_entity.pdbx_description
1 polymer ?
#
loop_
_entity_poly.entity_id
_entity_poly.type
_entity_poly.pdbx_seq_one_letter_code
_entity_poly.pdbx_strand_id
1 'polypeptide(L)'
;MTTQFALDLRLARRKAGYTQRDIAHLLDVHQSAVSDLERGRNLPRLEEIIALSLIYGRSFESLFSELVKEAQTALHKRLANLPDNFRQYAGTLNREHSLKRLKRSLEVKHPDHGT
;
A
#
# COMPACT_ATOMS: atom_id res chain seq x y z
N MET A 1 -11.82 9.02 8.36
CA MET A 1 -10.73 10.00 8.14
C MET A 1 -10.39 9.95 6.66
N THR A 2 -10.25 11.09 5.99
CA THR A 2 -9.86 11.11 4.57
C THR A 2 -8.35 10.92 4.47
N THR A 3 -7.89 9.94 3.68
CA THR A 3 -6.46 9.67 3.45
C THR A 3 -5.88 10.59 2.37
N GLN A 4 -4.55 10.72 2.29
CA GLN A 4 -3.91 11.49 1.22
C GLN A 4 -4.23 10.88 -0.15
N PHE A 5 -4.23 9.55 -0.25
CA PHE A 5 -4.67 8.83 -1.44
C PHE A 5 -6.08 9.23 -1.90
N ALA A 6 -7.05 9.30 -0.99
CA ALA A 6 -8.43 9.65 -1.31
C ALA A 6 -8.55 11.06 -1.90
N LEU A 7 -7.77 12.01 -1.37
CA LEU A 7 -7.69 13.38 -1.88
C LEU A 7 -7.04 13.42 -3.27
N ASP A 8 -5.90 12.73 -3.44
CA ASP A 8 -5.16 12.65 -4.70
C ASP A 8 -6.01 12.04 -5.81
N LEU A 9 -6.75 10.96 -5.51
CA LEU A 9 -7.67 10.30 -6.42
C LEU A 9 -8.78 11.25 -6.90
N ARG A 10 -9.45 11.91 -5.95
CA ARG A 10 -10.50 12.88 -6.28
C ARG A 10 -9.97 14.04 -7.11
N LEU A 11 -8.77 14.53 -6.80
CA LEU A 11 -8.12 15.62 -7.53
C LEU A 11 -7.74 15.18 -8.95
N ALA A 12 -7.15 13.99 -9.11
CA ALA A 12 -6.80 13.41 -10.42
C ALA A 12 -8.04 13.27 -11.29
N ARG A 13 -9.13 12.72 -10.74
CA ARG A 13 -10.41 12.59 -11.44
C ARG A 13 -10.92 13.94 -11.96
N ARG A 14 -10.95 14.96 -11.09
CA ARG A 14 -11.43 16.30 -11.45
C ARG A 14 -10.56 16.96 -12.52
N LYS A 15 -9.23 16.82 -12.42
CA LYS A 15 -8.30 17.34 -13.43
C LYS A 15 -8.48 16.68 -14.79
N ALA A 16 -8.81 15.39 -14.82
CA ALA A 16 -9.07 14.64 -16.03
C ALA A 16 -10.49 14.88 -16.62
N GLY A 17 -11.36 15.62 -15.92
CA GLY A 17 -12.72 15.90 -16.39
C GLY A 17 -13.72 14.75 -16.20
N TYR A 18 -13.35 13.67 -15.51
CA TYR A 18 -14.21 12.51 -15.30
C TYR A 18 -15.20 12.72 -14.14
N THR A 19 -16.40 12.15 -14.26
CA THR A 19 -17.36 11.97 -13.18
C THR A 19 -17.03 10.70 -12.38
N GLN A 20 -17.61 10.56 -11.17
CA GLN A 20 -17.46 9.31 -10.42
C GLN A 20 -18.08 8.11 -11.15
N ARG A 21 -19.07 8.33 -12.02
CA ARG A 21 -19.69 7.26 -12.83
C ARG A 21 -18.75 6.78 -13.94
N ASP A 22 -18.00 7.69 -14.55
CA ASP A 22 -17.02 7.32 -15.60
C ASP A 22 -15.94 6.41 -15.02
N ILE A 23 -15.38 6.79 -13.86
CA ILE A 23 -14.40 5.95 -13.16
C ILE A 23 -15.01 4.62 -12.72
N ALA A 24 -16.25 4.63 -12.24
CA ALA A 24 -16.93 3.40 -11.83
C ALA A 24 -17.09 2.43 -13.00
N HIS A 25 -17.46 2.95 -14.18
CA HIS A 25 -17.54 2.17 -15.40
C HIS A 25 -16.16 1.62 -15.82
N LEU A 26 -15.11 2.45 -15.81
CA LEU A 26 -13.76 2.03 -16.18
C LEU A 26 -13.15 1.02 -15.22
N LEU A 27 -13.58 1.01 -13.96
CA LEU A 27 -13.15 0.05 -12.94
C LEU A 27 -14.07 -1.18 -12.84
N ASP A 28 -15.16 -1.24 -13.60
CA ASP A 28 -16.20 -2.27 -13.47
C ASP A 28 -16.74 -2.42 -12.03
N VAL A 29 -17.10 -1.29 -11.41
CA VAL A 29 -17.67 -1.23 -10.06
C VAL A 29 -18.89 -0.32 -9.99
N HIS A 30 -19.64 -0.42 -8.89
CA HIS A 30 -20.70 0.54 -8.62
C HIS A 30 -20.14 1.93 -8.26
N GLN A 31 -20.82 3.00 -8.65
CA GLN A 31 -20.36 4.38 -8.38
C GLN A 31 -20.17 4.68 -6.87
N SER A 32 -20.91 4.00 -6.00
CA SER A 32 -20.71 4.13 -4.55
C SER A 32 -19.30 3.69 -4.12
N ALA A 33 -18.71 2.69 -4.77
CA ALA A 33 -17.35 2.24 -4.47
C ALA A 33 -16.32 3.35 -4.74
N VAL A 34 -16.39 4.01 -5.90
CA VAL A 34 -15.55 5.19 -6.22
C VAL A 34 -15.77 6.30 -5.19
N SER A 35 -17.03 6.49 -4.78
CA SER A 35 -17.40 7.44 -3.73
C SER A 35 -16.77 7.11 -2.38
N ASP A 36 -16.65 5.83 -2.02
CA ASP A 36 -16.02 5.37 -0.79
C ASP A 36 -14.50 5.50 -0.83
N LEU A 37 -13.89 5.19 -1.98
CA LEU A 37 -12.46 5.42 -2.22
C LEU A 37 -12.10 6.91 -2.06
N GLU A 38 -12.84 7.82 -2.69
CA GLU A 38 -12.60 9.27 -2.59
C GLU A 38 -12.87 9.87 -1.20
N ARG A 39 -13.59 9.15 -0.33
CA ARG A 39 -13.80 9.56 1.07
C ARG A 39 -12.83 8.88 2.03
N GLY A 40 -11.97 7.98 1.55
CA GLY A 40 -11.09 7.16 2.38
C GLY A 40 -11.87 6.17 3.27
N ARG A 41 -13.10 5.79 2.88
CA ARG A 41 -13.87 4.78 3.62
C ARG A 41 -13.40 3.37 3.30
N ASN A 42 -12.94 3.16 2.07
CA ASN A 42 -12.37 1.90 1.59
C ASN A 42 -10.99 2.16 0.97
N LEU A 43 -10.13 1.14 1.05
CA LEU A 43 -8.89 1.04 0.29
C LEU A 43 -9.18 0.37 -1.06
N PRO A 44 -8.52 0.80 -2.16
CA PRO A 44 -8.64 0.13 -3.44
C PRO A 44 -7.91 -1.22 -3.43
N ARG A 45 -8.39 -2.14 -4.25
CA ARG A 45 -7.70 -3.40 -4.56
C ARG A 45 -6.52 -3.15 -5.49
N LEU A 46 -5.59 -4.11 -5.59
CA LEU A 46 -4.42 -3.99 -6.45
C LEU A 46 -4.80 -3.71 -7.92
N GLU A 47 -5.80 -4.42 -8.42
CA GLU A 47 -6.32 -4.28 -9.78
C GLU A 47 -6.89 -2.88 -10.02
N GLU A 48 -7.61 -2.33 -9.03
CA GLU A 48 -8.15 -0.97 -9.08
C GLU A 48 -7.04 0.07 -9.07
N ILE A 49 -5.98 -0.13 -8.28
CA ILE A 49 -4.80 0.77 -8.26
C ILE A 49 -4.13 0.78 -9.64
N ILE A 50 -3.91 -0.39 -10.23
CA ILE A 50 -3.30 -0.52 -11.57
C ILE A 50 -4.17 0.19 -12.61
N ALA A 51 -5.48 -0.06 -12.60
CA ALA A 51 -6.42 0.59 -13.52
C ALA A 51 -6.43 2.11 -13.33
N LEU A 52 -6.51 2.61 -12.10
CA LEU A 52 -6.45 4.05 -11.80
C LEU A 52 -5.12 4.66 -12.27
N SER A 53 -4.00 3.94 -12.12
CA SER A 53 -2.70 4.39 -12.62
C SER A 53 -2.65 4.51 -14.15
N LEU A 54 -3.30 3.59 -14.86
CA LEU A 54 -3.44 3.67 -16.32
C LEU A 54 -4.37 4.82 -16.74
N ILE A 55 -5.52 4.98 -16.08
CA ILE A 55 -6.51 6.03 -16.37
C ILE A 55 -5.90 7.44 -16.24
N TYR A 56 -5.07 7.65 -15.22
CA TYR A 56 -4.49 8.97 -14.93
C TYR A 56 -3.03 9.12 -15.37
N GLY A 57 -2.41 8.08 -15.92
CA GLY A 57 -1.00 8.09 -16.33
C GLY A 57 -0.03 8.42 -15.19
N ARG A 58 -0.32 7.99 -13.95
CA ARG A 58 0.53 8.28 -12.78
C ARG A 58 0.48 7.19 -11.71
N SER A 59 1.54 7.11 -10.90
CA SER A 59 1.56 6.32 -9.67
C SER A 59 0.79 7.02 -8.53
N PHE A 60 0.30 6.22 -7.57
CA PHE A 60 -0.29 6.69 -6.31
C PHE A 60 0.67 6.41 -5.14
N GLU A 61 1.81 7.10 -5.11
CA GLU A 61 2.89 6.85 -4.13
C GLU A 61 2.47 7.05 -2.67
N SER A 62 1.55 7.98 -2.41
CA SER A 62 0.97 8.21 -1.08
C SER A 62 0.30 6.95 -0.53
N LEU A 63 -0.45 6.23 -1.38
CA LEU A 63 -1.09 4.97 -1.02
C LEU A 63 -0.05 3.89 -0.67
N PHE A 64 0.95 3.71 -1.52
CA PHE A 64 2.00 2.72 -1.28
C PHE A 64 2.78 3.02 0.00
N SER A 65 3.06 4.30 0.27
CA SER A 65 3.77 4.74 1.47
C SER A 65 3.00 4.41 2.75
N GLU A 66 1.68 4.63 2.76
CA GLU A 66 0.82 4.26 3.90
C GLU A 66 0.79 2.75 4.11
N LEU A 67 0.56 1.96 3.05
CA LEU A 67 0.53 0.50 3.11
C LEU A 67 1.86 -0.11 3.57
N VAL A 68 2.99 0.43 3.09
CA VAL A 68 4.33 -0.02 3.50
C VAL A 68 4.55 0.24 4.99
N LYS A 69 4.17 1.41 5.51
CA LYS A 69 4.31 1.74 6.94
C LYS A 69 3.50 0.80 7.82
N GLU A 70 2.27 0.48 7.42
CA GLU A 70 1.43 -0.49 8.14
C GLU A 70 2.04 -1.90 8.12
N ALA A 71 2.48 -2.35 6.94
CA ALA A 71 3.13 -3.65 6.78
C ALA A 71 4.43 -3.75 7.60
N GLN A 72 5.27 -2.72 7.58
CA GLN A 72 6.50 -2.63 8.38
C GLN A 72 6.20 -2.74 9.87
N THR A 73 5.20 -1.99 10.35
CA THR A 73 4.77 -2.03 11.76
C THR A 73 4.30 -3.42 12.16
N ALA A 74 3.47 -4.05 11.32
CA ALA A 74 2.98 -5.40 11.58
C ALA A 74 4.11 -6.44 11.56
N LEU A 75 5.04 -6.35 10.60
CA LEU A 75 6.20 -7.24 10.50
C LEU A 75 7.15 -7.07 11.68
N HIS A 76 7.40 -5.85 12.13
CA HIS A 76 8.24 -5.58 13.30
C HIS A 76 7.68 -6.28 14.55
N LYS A 77 6.37 -6.17 14.80
CA LYS A 77 5.69 -6.85 15.91
C LYS A 77 5.77 -8.38 15.80
N ARG A 78 5.58 -8.94 14.60
CA ARG A 78 5.67 -10.39 14.36
C ARG A 78 7.09 -10.91 14.53
N LEU A 79 8.09 -10.16 14.06
CA LEU A 79 9.49 -10.51 14.19
C LEU A 79 9.93 -10.56 15.66
N ALA A 80 9.46 -9.60 16.47
CA ALA A 80 9.73 -9.58 17.91
C ALA A 80 9.17 -10.81 18.65
N ASN A 81 8.07 -11.39 18.15
CA ASN A 81 7.40 -12.55 18.74
C ASN A 81 7.68 -13.85 17.96
N LEU A 82 8.68 -13.87 17.08
CA LEU A 82 8.97 -15.04 16.26
C LEU A 82 9.51 -16.17 17.15
N PRO A 83 8.91 -17.37 17.13
CA PRO A 83 9.38 -18.48 17.95
C PRO A 83 10.80 -18.92 17.58
N ASP A 84 11.60 -19.18 18.61
CA ASP A 84 12.99 -19.64 18.46
C ASP A 84 13.14 -21.16 18.65
N ASN A 85 12.03 -21.86 18.91
CA ASN A 85 12.00 -23.32 18.98
C ASN A 85 11.90 -23.93 17.57
N PHE A 86 13.02 -23.98 16.84
CA PHE A 86 13.10 -24.59 15.52
C PHE A 86 14.13 -25.73 15.47
N ARG A 87 13.87 -26.73 14.62
CA ARG A 87 14.84 -27.79 14.34
C ARG A 87 16.00 -27.23 13.53
N GLN A 88 17.22 -27.37 14.03
CA GLN A 88 18.43 -27.00 13.29
C GLN A 88 18.78 -28.08 12.26
N TYR A 89 18.97 -27.68 11.00
CA TYR A 89 19.46 -28.50 9.90
C TYR A 89 20.07 -27.62 8.80
N ALA A 90 20.61 -28.22 7.73
CA ALA A 90 21.29 -27.47 6.65
C ALA A 90 20.46 -26.31 6.06
N GLY A 91 19.13 -26.44 5.99
CA GLY A 91 18.23 -25.39 5.50
C GLY A 91 18.04 -24.20 6.44
N THR A 92 18.41 -24.32 7.73
CA THR A 92 18.27 -23.24 8.72
C THR A 92 19.55 -22.44 8.95
N LEU A 93 20.65 -22.78 8.27
CA LEU A 93 21.96 -22.13 8.47
C LEU A 93 21.90 -20.61 8.27
N ASN A 94 21.06 -20.15 7.35
CA ASN A 94 20.92 -18.72 7.04
C ASN A 94 19.85 -18.00 7.89
N ARG A 95 19.15 -18.70 8.81
CA ARG A 95 18.00 -18.15 9.53
C ARG A 95 18.37 -16.91 10.32
N GLU A 96 19.38 -17.00 11.17
CA GLU A 96 19.81 -15.89 12.03
C GLU A 96 20.23 -14.66 11.21
N HIS A 97 21.06 -14.87 10.18
CA HIS A 97 21.51 -13.80 9.30
C HIS A 97 20.34 -13.13 8.57
N SER A 98 19.37 -13.93 8.09
CA SER A 98 18.18 -13.41 7.39
C SER A 98 17.28 -12.60 8.31
N LEU A 99 17.09 -13.04 9.56
CA LEU A 99 16.30 -12.31 10.57
C LEU A 99 16.99 -11.00 11.00
N LYS A 100 18.32 -11.01 11.18
CA LYS A 100 19.10 -9.79 11.45
C LYS A 100 18.98 -8.78 10.30
N ARG A 101 19.07 -9.25 9.05
CA ARG A 101 18.91 -8.40 7.86
C ARG A 101 17.49 -7.82 7.77
N LEU A 102 16.47 -8.63 8.03
CA LEU A 102 15.08 -8.18 8.06
C LEU A 102 14.86 -7.12 9.15
N LYS A 103 15.35 -7.36 10.38
CA LYS A 103 15.26 -6.39 11.48
C LYS A 103 15.86 -5.05 11.09
N ARG A 104 17.08 -5.05 10.54
CA ARG A 104 17.75 -3.84 10.05
C ARG A 104 16.92 -3.13 8.97
N SER A 105 16.38 -3.87 8.01
CA SER A 105 15.56 -3.30 6.93
C SER A 105 14.26 -2.64 7.43
N LEU A 106 13.72 -3.09 8.56
CA LEU A 106 12.52 -2.49 9.18
C LEU A 106 12.85 -1.29 10.08
N GLU A 107 14.09 -1.15 10.53
CA GLU A 107 14.58 -0.04 11.38
C GLU A 107 15.06 1.16 10.56
N VAL A 108 15.49 0.93 9.30
CA VAL A 108 15.83 2.02 8.37
C VAL A 108 14.56 2.80 8.07
N LYS A 109 14.42 3.99 8.67
CA LYS A 109 13.46 5.01 8.23
C LYS A 109 13.73 5.27 6.75
N HIS A 110 12.77 4.96 5.89
CA HIS A 110 12.82 5.43 4.51
C HIS A 110 13.05 6.95 4.56
N PRO A 111 14.14 7.49 3.98
CA PRO A 111 14.22 8.92 3.75
C PRO A 111 13.03 9.29 2.85
N ASP A 112 12.25 10.28 3.28
CA ASP A 112 11.19 10.86 2.46
C ASP A 112 11.83 11.35 1.15
N HIS A 113 11.73 10.56 0.09
CA HIS A 113 12.08 10.99 -1.25
C HIS A 113 10.90 11.78 -1.82
N GLY A 114 10.72 12.99 -1.29
CA GLY A 114 9.97 14.04 -1.95
C GLY A 114 10.92 14.82 -2.86
N THR A 115 10.80 14.61 -4.16
CA THR A 115 11.29 15.51 -5.22
C THR A 115 10.12 15.91 -6.09
#